data_AF-A0A142WNN2-F1
#
_entry.id   AF-A0A142WNN2-F1
#
_cell.length_a   1.000
_cell.length_b   1.000
_cell.length_c   1.000
_cell.angle_alpha   90.00
_cell.angle_beta   90.00
_cell.angle_gamma   90.00
#
_symmetry.space_group_name_H-M   'P 1'
#
loop_
_entity.id
_entity.type
_entity.pdbx_description
1 polymer ?
#
loop_
_entity_poly.entity_id
_entity_poly.type
_entity_poly.pdbx_seq_one_letter_code
_entity_poly.pdbx_strand_id
1 'polypeptide(L)'
;MSHIVHIQTEVRGPIAVSNACNRLALPQPVSGEHQLFSSRVRGFGVQLPRWQYPVVCQTETGQLQYDNYEGCWGDPAELDRFLQGHAVEKSTRSQCPP
;
A
#
# COMPACT_ATOMS: atom_id res chain seq x y z
N MET A 1 8.88 -18.81 -9.48
CA MET A 1 7.82 -18.03 -10.14
C MET A 1 7.51 -16.84 -9.24
N SER A 2 7.78 -15.63 -9.72
CA SER A 2 7.63 -14.38 -8.96
C SER A 2 6.20 -13.87 -9.08
N HIS A 3 5.49 -13.74 -7.95
CA HIS A 3 4.08 -13.33 -7.93
C HIS A 3 3.96 -11.94 -7.32
N ILE A 4 4.49 -10.94 -8.03
CA ILE A 4 4.26 -9.55 -7.66
C ILE A 4 2.87 -9.19 -8.19
N VAL A 5 1.96 -8.85 -7.29
CA VAL A 5 0.62 -8.40 -7.66
C VAL A 5 0.64 -6.88 -7.81
N HIS A 6 0.23 -6.39 -8.99
CA HIS A 6 0.12 -4.97 -9.28
C HIS A 6 -1.33 -4.54 -9.15
N ILE A 7 -1.63 -3.69 -8.17
CA ILE A 7 -2.94 -3.04 -8.06
C ILE A 7 -2.83 -1.61 -8.61
N GLN A 8 -3.65 -1.27 -9.61
CA GLN A 8 -3.76 0.07 -10.22
C GLN A 8 -4.66 1.01 -9.39
N THR A 9 -4.63 0.92 -8.07
CA THR A 9 -5.25 1.95 -7.24
C THR A 9 -4.27 3.08 -7.16
N GLU A 10 -4.55 4.22 -7.80
CA GLU A 10 -3.68 5.40 -7.78
C GLU A 10 -3.48 5.91 -6.34
N VAL A 11 -2.50 5.33 -5.64
CA VAL A 11 -2.05 5.78 -4.33
C VAL A 11 -1.10 6.95 -4.55
N ARG A 12 -1.68 8.12 -4.81
CA ARG A 12 -0.93 9.36 -5.06
C ARG A 12 -0.94 10.23 -3.81
N GLY A 13 0.26 10.48 -3.30
CA GLY A 13 0.49 11.42 -2.21
C GLY A 13 0.87 10.72 -0.90
N PRO A 14 2.07 10.99 -0.34
CA PRO A 14 2.53 10.38 0.89
C PRO A 14 1.62 10.66 2.09
N ILE A 15 0.94 11.81 2.11
CA ILE A 15 -0.01 12.19 3.16
C ILE A 15 -1.22 11.25 3.21
N ALA A 16 -1.76 10.85 2.04
CA ALA A 16 -2.93 9.95 2.00
C ALA A 16 -2.56 8.55 2.51
N VAL A 17 -1.35 8.08 2.19
CA VAL A 17 -0.80 6.82 2.71
C VAL A 17 -0.63 6.88 4.23
N SER A 18 0.00 7.95 4.74
CA SER A 18 0.18 8.17 6.17
C SER A 18 -1.15 8.26 6.93
N ASN A 19 -2.16 8.93 6.36
CA ASN A 19 -3.51 9.02 6.95
C ASN A 19 -4.21 7.66 6.99
N ALA A 20 -4.13 6.88 5.90
CA ALA A 20 -4.66 5.52 5.87
C ALA A 20 -4.00 4.63 6.94
N CYS A 21 -2.67 4.71 7.09
CA CYS A 21 -1.95 4.02 8.16
C CYS A 21 -2.43 4.45 9.55
N ASN A 22 -2.56 5.76 9.79
CA ASN A 22 -3.04 6.29 11.08
C ASN A 22 -4.43 5.77 11.44
N ARG A 23 -5.37 5.76 10.48
CA ARG A 23 -6.74 5.27 10.69
C ARG A 23 -6.79 3.78 11.05
N LEU A 24 -5.86 3.02 10.52
CA LEU A 24 -5.73 1.58 10.76
C LEU A 24 -4.77 1.25 11.92
N ALA A 25 -4.29 2.28 12.64
CA ALA A 25 -3.29 2.15 13.70
C ALA A 25 -2.02 1.38 13.26
N LEU A 26 -1.64 1.54 11.99
CA LEU A 26 -0.46 0.92 11.40
C LEU A 26 0.78 1.80 11.59
N PRO A 27 1.99 1.21 11.55
CA PRO A 27 3.22 1.97 11.47
C PRO A 27 3.21 2.96 10.29
N GLN A 28 3.82 4.12 10.50
CA GLN A 28 3.96 5.12 9.44
C GLN A 28 4.71 4.54 8.24
N PRO A 29 4.31 4.88 7.00
CA PRO A 29 4.99 4.43 5.81
C PRO A 29 6.42 4.96 5.76
N VAL A 30 7.39 4.08 5.50
CA VAL A 30 8.81 4.47 5.40
C VAL A 30 9.17 4.67 3.93
N SER A 31 9.60 5.87 3.57
CA SER A 31 10.15 6.12 2.23
C SER A 31 11.53 5.50 2.12
N GLY A 32 11.75 4.68 1.10
CA GLY A 32 13.04 4.03 0.91
C GLY A 32 12.99 2.95 -0.16
N GLU A 33 14.00 2.11 -0.15
CA GLU A 33 14.06 0.92 -0.98
C GLU A 33 13.71 -0.29 -0.11
N HIS A 34 12.70 -1.04 -0.52
CA HIS A 34 12.13 -2.16 0.24
C HIS A 34 12.35 -3.46 -0.50
N GLN A 35 12.82 -4.47 0.22
CA GLN A 35 13.02 -5.80 -0.31
C GLN A 35 11.70 -6.58 -0.26
N LEU A 36 11.17 -6.93 -1.43
CA LEU A 36 10.14 -7.95 -1.58
C LEU A 36 10.80 -9.32 -1.76
N PHE A 37 9.99 -10.38 -1.80
CA PHE A 37 10.48 -11.73 -1.95
C PHE A 37 11.34 -11.93 -3.21
N SER A 38 10.86 -11.47 -4.37
CA SER A 38 11.54 -11.69 -5.66
C SER A 38 12.21 -10.45 -6.26
N SER A 39 12.03 -9.28 -5.65
CA SER A 39 12.52 -8.02 -6.21
C SER A 39 12.75 -6.98 -5.12
N ARG A 40 13.44 -5.90 -5.49
CA ARG A 40 13.63 -4.75 -4.63
C ARG A 40 12.96 -3.55 -5.28
N VAL A 41 12.14 -2.83 -4.52
CA VAL A 41 11.25 -1.80 -5.04
C VAL A 41 11.41 -0.53 -4.20
N ARG A 42 11.57 0.61 -4.87
CA ARG A 42 11.64 1.91 -4.21
C ARG A 42 10.24 2.52 -4.06
N GLY A 43 9.94 3.03 -2.87
CA GLY A 43 8.67 3.68 -2.58
C GLY A 43 8.40 3.79 -1.08
N PHE A 44 7.12 3.98 -0.74
CA PHE A 44 6.66 4.04 0.64
C PHE A 44 6.26 2.63 1.11
N GLY A 45 7.07 2.04 1.98
CA GLY A 45 6.80 0.74 2.57
C GLY A 45 5.83 0.84 3.73
N VAL A 46 4.67 0.20 3.60
CA VAL A 46 3.63 0.07 4.61
C VAL A 46 3.69 -1.33 5.20
N GLN A 47 3.95 -1.44 6.50
CA GLN A 47 3.93 -2.72 7.19
C GLN A 47 2.50 -3.07 7.60
N LEU A 48 1.89 -4.05 6.92
CA LEU A 48 0.59 -4.57 7.30
C LEU A 48 0.70 -5.60 8.44
N PRO A 49 -0.35 -5.75 9.28
CA PRO A 49 -0.35 -6.73 10.36
C PRO A 49 -0.34 -8.15 9.78
N ARG A 50 0.48 -9.04 10.34
CA ARG A 50 0.59 -10.45 9.89
C ARG A 50 1.14 -10.61 8.45
N TRP A 51 1.76 -9.56 7.92
CA TRP A 51 2.46 -9.63 6.64
C TRP A 51 3.95 -9.81 6.85
N GLN A 52 4.56 -10.68 6.05
CA GLN A 52 6.00 -10.97 6.11
C GLN A 52 6.83 -9.91 5.39
N TYR A 53 6.30 -9.36 4.30
CA TYR A 53 6.94 -8.30 3.52
C TYR A 53 6.07 -7.04 3.53
N PRO A 54 6.69 -5.85 3.53
CA PRO A 54 5.94 -4.61 3.47
C PRO A 54 5.30 -4.42 2.10
N VAL A 55 4.18 -3.72 2.08
CA VAL A 55 3.51 -3.27 0.86
C VAL A 55 4.16 -1.97 0.40
N VAL A 56 4.67 -1.92 -0.82
CA VAL A 56 5.39 -0.76 -1.35
C VAL A 56 4.47 0.07 -2.23
N CYS A 57 4.11 1.26 -1.76
CA CYS A 57 3.34 2.24 -2.51
C CYS A 57 4.28 3.14 -3.31
N GLN A 58 4.21 3.06 -4.65
CA GLN A 58 4.93 3.94 -5.56
C GLN A 58 4.08 5.18 -5.85
N THR A 59 4.30 6.24 -5.10
CA THR A 59 3.52 7.49 -5.23
C THR A 59 3.71 8.19 -6.57
N GLU A 60 4.83 7.93 -7.26
CA GLU A 60 5.16 8.52 -8.57
C GLU A 60 4.30 7.93 -9.69
N THR A 61 4.17 6.60 -9.73
CA THR A 61 3.37 5.88 -10.73
C THR A 61 1.93 5.67 -10.28
N GLY A 62 1.67 5.81 -8.97
CA GLY A 62 0.42 5.43 -8.34
C GLY A 62 0.22 3.91 -8.28
N GLN A 63 1.28 3.11 -8.45
CA GLN A 63 1.21 1.65 -8.35
C GLN A 63 1.51 1.17 -6.94
N LEU A 64 0.93 0.04 -6.58
CA LEU A 64 1.19 -0.61 -5.30
C LEU A 64 1.75 -2.00 -5.59
N GLN A 65 2.94 -2.28 -5.06
CA GLN A 65 3.66 -3.52 -5.25
C GLN A 65 3.81 -4.28 -3.93
N TYR A 66 3.48 -5.56 -3.97
CA TYR A 66 3.56 -6.44 -2.82
C TYR A 66 3.65 -7.90 -3.28
N ASP A 67 4.04 -8.77 -2.36
CA ASP A 67 4.04 -10.21 -2.54
C ASP A 67 3.37 -10.84 -1.33
N ASN A 68 2.25 -11.53 -1.58
CA ASN A 68 1.51 -12.24 -0.54
C ASN A 68 1.56 -13.76 -0.73
N TYR A 69 2.24 -14.29 -1.75
CA TYR A 69 2.28 -15.72 -2.13
C TYR A 69 0.94 -16.44 -1.91
N GLU A 70 -0.08 -16.09 -2.69
CA GLU A 70 -1.46 -16.65 -2.57
C GLU A 70 -2.10 -16.52 -1.16
N GLY A 71 -1.61 -15.59 -0.34
CA GLY A 71 -2.06 -15.38 1.04
C GLY A 71 -1.14 -16.00 2.11
N CYS A 72 -0.08 -16.73 1.73
CA CYS A 72 0.86 -17.32 2.69
C CYS A 72 1.71 -16.28 3.43
N TRP A 73 1.97 -15.12 2.83
CA TRP A 73 2.81 -14.06 3.43
C TRP A 73 2.03 -12.85 3.88
N GLY A 74 0.70 -12.91 3.83
CA GLY A 74 -0.14 -11.81 4.23
C GLY A 74 -1.60 -12.08 3.89
N ASP A 75 -2.48 -11.76 4.84
CA ASP A 75 -3.92 -11.85 4.66
C ASP A 75 -4.39 -10.74 3.69
N PRO A 76 -4.98 -11.10 2.51
CA PRO A 76 -5.49 -10.13 1.56
C PRO A 76 -6.52 -9.17 2.17
N ALA A 77 -7.25 -9.59 3.22
CA ALA A 77 -8.23 -8.73 3.89
C ALA A 77 -7.58 -7.51 4.57
N GLU A 78 -6.34 -7.61 5.06
CA GLU A 78 -5.63 -6.47 5.63
C GLU A 78 -5.20 -5.46 4.55
N LEU A 79 -4.85 -5.96 3.35
CA LEU A 79 -4.60 -5.11 2.19
C LEU A 79 -5.88 -4.41 1.74
N ASP A 80 -7.00 -5.13 1.67
CA ASP A 80 -8.29 -4.54 1.31
C ASP A 80 -8.70 -3.44 2.30
N ARG A 81 -8.51 -3.65 3.61
CA ARG A 81 -8.74 -2.60 4.62
C ARG A 81 -7.86 -1.37 4.39
N PHE A 82 -6.59 -1.56 4.07
CA PHE A 82 -5.69 -0.47 3.72
C PHE A 82 -6.17 0.29 2.47
N LEU A 83 -6.55 -0.43 1.41
CA LEU A 83 -7.06 0.16 0.18
C LEU A 83 -8.38 0.91 0.41
N GLN A 84 -9.29 0.38 1.23
CA GLN A 84 -10.52 1.06 1.62
C GLN A 84 -10.24 2.34 2.39
N GLY A 85 -9.31 2.32 3.35
CA GLY A 85 -8.87 3.50 4.09
C GLY A 85 -8.33 4.58 3.15
N HIS A 86 -7.45 4.18 2.23
CA HIS A 86 -6.91 5.08 1.21
C HIS A 86 -7.99 5.59 0.24
N ALA A 87 -8.94 4.75 -0.18
CA ALA A 87 -10.04 5.15 -1.06
C ALA A 87 -10.88 6.26 -0.43
N VAL A 88 -11.15 6.20 0.88
CA VAL A 88 -11.86 7.28 1.60
C VAL A 88 -11.05 8.58 1.56
N GLU A 89 -9.73 8.53 1.81
CA GLU A 89 -8.87 9.73 1.72
C GLU A 89 -8.82 10.31 0.30
N LYS A 90 -8.82 9.46 -0.74
CA LYS A 90 -8.90 9.89 -2.14
C LYS A 90 -10.25 10.54 -2.44
N SER A 91 -11.35 9.94 -1.97
CA SER A 91 -12.71 10.47 -2.15
C SER A 91 -12.90 11.82 -1.46
N THR A 92 -12.35 12.03 -0.27
CA THR A 92 -12.36 13.33 0.44
C THR A 92 -11.65 14.43 -0.36
N ARG A 93 -10.63 14.09 -1.16
CA ARG A 93 -9.96 15.04 -2.08
C ARG A 93 -10.60 15.17 -3.46
N SER A 94 -11.58 14.32 -3.81
CA SER A 94 -12.21 14.28 -5.13
C SER A 94 -13.59 14.97 -5.18
N GLN A 95 -14.12 15.44 -4.05
CA GLN A 95 -15.38 16.19 -4.02
C GLN A 95 -15.12 17.70 -4.13
N CYS A 96 -15.03 18.17 -5.36
CA CYS A 96 -15.50 19.49 -5.75
C CYS A 96 -16.30 19.31 -7.04
N PRO A 97 -17.64 19.20 -7.01
CA PRO A 97 -18.44 19.35 -8.20
C PRO A 97 -18.69 20.85 -8.46
N PRO A 98 -18.70 21.33 -9.72
CA PRO A 98 -19.37 22.58 -10.07
C PRO A 98 -20.89 22.49 -9.90
#